data_AF-X1GZZ0-F1
#
_entry.id   AF-X1GZZ0-F1
#
_cell.length_a   1.000
_cell.length_b   1.000
_cell.length_c   1.000
_cell.angle_alpha   90.00
_cell.angle_beta   90.00
_cell.angle_gamma   90.00
#
_symmetry.space_group_name_H-M   'P 1'
#
loop_
_entity.id
_entity.type
_entity.pdbx_description
1 polymer ?
#
loop_
_entity_poly.entity_id
_entity_poly.type
_entity_poly.pdbx_seq_one_letter_code
_entity_poly.pdbx_strand_id
1 'polypeptide(L)' 'QWFIDGKDKEDRLWTTGQTLGFIEAKLITLERGRQELKAIGYDNEHINVYLAGM' A
#
# COMPACT_ATOMS: atom_id res chain seq x y z
N GLN A 1 25.74 -25.53 0.23
CA GLN A 1 24.88 -24.79 1.19
C GLN A 1 24.86 -23.34 0.75
N TRP A 2 23.72 -22.84 0.28
CA TRP A 2 23.62 -21.47 -0.24
C TRP A 2 23.06 -20.57 0.85
N PHE A 3 23.91 -19.66 1.33
CA PHE A 3 23.52 -18.58 2.22
C PHE A 3 23.02 -17.43 1.34
N ILE A 4 21.71 -17.27 1.26
CA ILE A 4 21.11 -16.08 0.63
C ILE A 4 21.17 -14.98 1.70
N ASP A 5 22.07 -14.04 1.46
CA ASP A 5 22.27 -12.81 2.21
C ASP A 5 20.92 -12.09 2.39
N GLY A 6 20.55 -11.82 3.64
CA GLY A 6 19.29 -11.16 4.02
C GLY A 6 19.26 -9.67 3.68
N LYS A 7 19.59 -9.30 2.45
CA LYS A 7 19.56 -7.93 1.91
C LYS A 7 18.54 -7.83 0.80
N ASP A 8 17.29 -7.67 1.23
CA ASP A 8 16.16 -7.01 0.57
C ASP A 8 14.91 -7.64 1.18
N LYS A 9 14.65 -7.31 2.45
CA LYS A 9 13.25 -7.26 2.83
C LYS A 9 12.77 -5.93 2.27
N GLU A 10 12.45 -5.90 0.97
CA GLU A 10 11.52 -4.91 0.47
C GLU A 10 10.41 -4.86 1.52
N ASP A 11 10.18 -3.70 2.12
CA ASP A 11 9.06 -3.53 3.04
C ASP A 11 7.87 -4.18 2.37
N ARG A 12 7.25 -5.16 3.02
CA ARG A 12 6.20 -5.97 2.38
C ARG A 12 5.00 -5.05 2.20
N LEU A 13 4.98 -4.34 1.08
CA LEU A 13 3.90 -3.45 0.71
C LEU A 13 2.65 -4.29 0.44
N TRP A 14 1.50 -3.75 0.81
CA TRP A 14 0.23 -4.35 0.46
C TRP A 14 -0.10 -4.09 -1.00
N THR A 15 -0.81 -5.02 -1.63
CA THR A 15 -1.38 -4.76 -2.96
C THR A 15 -2.41 -3.63 -2.87
N THR A 16 -2.71 -2.99 -3.99
CA THR A 16 -3.78 -1.97 -4.07
C THR A 16 -5.08 -2.46 -3.44
N GLY A 17 -5.53 -3.68 -3.76
CA GLY A 17 -6.76 -4.25 -3.22
C GLY A 17 -6.72 -4.47 -1.70
N GLN A 18 -5.57 -4.92 -1.16
CA GLN A 18 -5.40 -5.06 0.28
C GLN A 18 -5.45 -3.70 0.98
N THR A 19 -4.71 -2.71 0.48
CA THR A 19 -4.69 -1.35 1.03
C THR A 19 -6.07 -0.72 1.02
N LEU A 20 -6.78 -0.79 -0.11
CA LEU A 20 -8.14 -0.24 -0.24
C LEU A 20 -9.12 -0.95 0.71
N GLY A 21 -9.05 -2.29 0.79
CA GLY A 21 -9.88 -3.05 1.72
C GLY A 21 -9.60 -2.74 3.20
N PHE A 22 -8.34 -2.48 3.56
CA PHE A 22 -8.00 -2.06 4.93
C PHE A 22 -8.48 -0.64 5.27
N ILE A 23 -8.50 0.28 4.30
CA ILE A 23 -9.09 1.61 4.46
C ILE A 23 -10.60 1.50 4.69
N GLU A 24 -11.30 0.75 3.82
CA GLU A 24 -12.75 0.55 3.90
C GLU A 24 -13.17 -0.11 5.22
N ALA A 25 -12.43 -1.15 5.64
CA ALA A 25 -12.64 -1.82 6.91
C ALA A 25 -12.16 -1.02 8.13
N LYS A 26 -11.62 0.20 7.94
CA LYS A 26 -11.07 1.08 8.98
C LYS A 26 -9.99 0.39 9.85
N LEU A 27 -9.26 -0.56 9.27
CA LEU A 27 -8.14 -1.24 9.92
C LEU A 27 -6.86 -0.40 9.88
N ILE A 28 -6.80 0.55 8.94
CA ILE A 28 -5.74 1.56 8.86
C ILE A 28 -6.35 2.95 8.67
N THR A 29 -5.57 4.00 8.95
CA THR A 29 -5.99 5.37 8.68
C THR A 29 -5.95 5.66 7.18
N LEU A 30 -6.77 6.64 6.75
CA LEU A 30 -6.76 7.11 5.36
C LEU A 30 -5.37 7.62 4.95
N GLU A 31 -4.68 8.35 5.83
CA GLU A 31 -3.33 8.84 5.58
C GLU A 31 -2.33 7.70 5.38
N ARG A 32 -2.40 6.65 6.21
CA ARG A 32 -1.55 5.46 6.04
C ARG A 32 -1.84 4.77 4.71
N GLY A 33 -3.11 4.60 4.37
CA GLY A 33 -3.51 4.04 3.08
C GLY A 33 -2.95 4.82 1.89
N ARG A 34 -2.95 6.17 1.96
CA ARG A 34 -2.35 7.02 0.93
C ARG A 34 -0.83 6.86 0.82
N GLN A 35 -0.14 6.67 1.95
CA GLN A 35 1.31 6.42 1.96
C GLN A 35 1.64 5.08 1.32
N GLU A 36 0.89 4.02 1.62
CA GLU A 36 1.06 2.69 1.01
C GLU A 36 0.81 2.74 -0.50
N LEU A 37 -0.27 3.39 -0.95
CA LEU A 37 -0.56 3.55 -2.38
C LEU A 37 0.56 4.34 -3.11
N LYS A 38 1.14 5.36 -2.48
CA LYS A 38 2.31 6.05 -3.03
C LYS A 38 3.54 5.16 -3.10
N ALA A 39 3.78 4.36 -2.06
CA ALA A 39 4.94 3.47 -1.99
C ALA A 39 4.89 2.38 -3.08
N ILE A 40 3.70 1.93 -3.48
CA ILE A 40 3.52 0.98 -4.60
C ILE A 40 3.43 1.67 -5.98
N GLY A 41 3.62 3.00 -6.05
CA GLY A 41 3.80 3.74 -7.31
C GLY A 41 2.61 4.55 -7.81
N TYR A 42 1.53 4.72 -7.04
CA TYR A 42 0.43 5.59 -7.45
C TYR A 42 0.72 7.07 -7.19
N ASP A 43 0.30 7.92 -8.12
CA ASP A 43 0.26 9.36 -7.91
C ASP A 43 -1.00 9.80 -7.15
N ASN A 44 -1.06 11.09 -6.81
CA ASN A 44 -2.18 11.66 -6.07
C ASN A 44 -3.50 11.63 -6.85
N GLU A 45 -3.49 11.70 -8.18
CA GLU A 45 -4.70 11.70 -9.00
C GLU A 45 -5.38 10.34 -8.91
N HIS A 46 -4.65 9.26 -9.16
CA HIS A 46 -5.16 7.90 -9.06
C HIS A 46 -5.66 7.58 -7.64
N ILE A 47 -4.89 7.97 -6.62
CA ILE A 47 -5.30 7.80 -5.22
C ILE A 47 -6.62 8.53 -4.94
N ASN A 48 -6.77 9.77 -5.41
CA ASN A 48 -8.00 10.53 -5.21
C ASN A 48 -9.20 9.86 -5.90
N VAL A 49 -9.01 9.32 -7.11
CA VAL A 49 -10.08 8.59 -7.82
C VAL A 49 -10.52 7.35 -7.02
N TYR A 50 -9.59 6.54 -6.53
CA TYR A 50 -9.94 5.37 -5.71
C TYR A 50 -10.67 5.74 -4.43
N LEU A 51 -10.23 6.80 -3.75
CA LEU A 51 -10.80 7.22 -2.46
C LEU A 51 -12.13 7.96 -2.61
N ALA A 52 -12.40 8.60 -3.76
CA ALA A 52 -13.67 9.28 -4.00
C ALA A 52 -14.84 8.31 -4.26
N GLY A 53 -14.54 7.08 -4.69
CA GLY A 53 -15.52 6.03 -4.96
C GLY A 53 -15.81 5.09 -3.79
N MET A 54 -15.15 5.30 -2.65
CA MET A 54 -15.38 4.57 -1.39
C MET A 54 -16.46 5.25 -0.55
#